data_AF-A0A3M1BMS1-F1
#
_entry.id   AF-A0A3M1BMS1-F1
#
_cell.length_a   1.000
_cell.length_b   1.000
_cell.length_c   1.000
_cell.angle_alpha   90.00
_cell.angle_beta   90.00
_cell.angle_gamma   90.00
#
_symmetry.space_group_name_H-M   'P 1'
#
loop_
_entity.id
_entity.type
_entity.pdbx_description
1 polymer ?
#
loop_
_entity_poly.entity_id
_entity_poly.type
_entity_poly.pdbx_seq_one_letter_code
_entity_poly.pdbx_strand_id
1 'polypeptide(L)'
;MNKLLLFTFSPVQSFISQSRKLSDLFSSSFILSYLTERLVKEIESQKLGEVIYPVYDESLRDTDLAGYPNRLVVKTEKDLCDRLKELFERVWEELCEHAVFALGLSGRERLQFEKHTGGYFQSFCYCMDYIGREGWLERMGLNEVADAED
;
A
#
# COMPACT_ATOMS: atom_id res chain seq x y z
N MET A 1 -15.21 -18.06 4.23
CA MET A 1 -13.84 -18.58 4.41
C MET A 1 -12.92 -17.38 4.38
N ASN A 2 -12.10 -17.18 5.42
CA ASN A 2 -11.22 -16.01 5.46
C ASN A 2 -10.07 -16.18 4.47
N LYS A 3 -9.61 -15.08 3.92
CA LYS A 3 -8.52 -14.93 2.98
C LYS A 3 -7.49 -13.96 3.54
N LEU A 4 -6.24 -14.17 3.15
CA LEU A 4 -5.13 -13.27 3.41
C LEU A 4 -4.71 -12.64 2.09
N LEU A 5 -4.76 -11.31 2.03
CA LEU A 5 -4.37 -10.52 0.88
C LEU A 5 -3.09 -9.76 1.19
N LEU A 6 -2.13 -9.82 0.28
CA LEU A 6 -0.91 -9.03 0.29
C LEU A 6 -0.96 -8.07 -0.89
N PHE A 7 -0.84 -6.78 -0.62
CA PHE A 7 -0.67 -5.73 -1.62
C PHE A 7 0.68 -5.04 -1.45
N THR A 8 1.35 -4.71 -2.55
CA THR A 8 2.56 -3.90 -2.55
C THR A 8 2.71 -3.17 -3.89
N PHE A 9 3.54 -2.13 -3.93
CA PHE A 9 3.86 -1.46 -5.17
C PHE A 9 5.35 -1.09 -5.24
N SER A 10 5.82 -0.89 -6.45
CA SER A 10 7.23 -0.61 -6.76
C SER A 10 7.33 0.31 -7.99
N PRO A 11 8.43 1.05 -8.16
CA PRO A 11 9.65 1.02 -7.33
C PRO A 11 9.61 1.99 -6.14
N VAL A 12 10.17 1.61 -4.99
CA VAL A 12 10.25 2.48 -3.80
C VAL A 12 11.59 3.18 -3.67
N GLN A 13 12.67 2.40 -3.58
CA GLN A 13 14.00 2.96 -3.31
C GLN A 13 14.48 3.87 -4.44
N SER A 14 14.28 3.49 -5.70
CA SER A 14 14.69 4.32 -6.83
C SER A 14 13.85 5.58 -7.00
N PHE A 15 12.61 5.61 -6.48
CA PHE A 15 11.79 6.81 -6.45
C PHE A 15 12.32 7.80 -5.40
N ILE A 16 12.59 7.31 -4.18
CA ILE A 16 13.16 8.11 -3.09
C ILE A 16 14.58 8.60 -3.45
N SER A 17 15.41 7.76 -4.07
CA SER A 17 16.82 8.08 -4.33
C SER A 17 17.05 9.12 -5.43
N GLN A 18 16.01 9.50 -6.20
CA GLN A 18 16.12 10.57 -7.20
C GLN A 18 16.10 11.97 -6.59
N SER A 19 15.76 12.08 -5.29
CA SER A 19 15.69 13.33 -4.55
C SER A 19 17.07 14.00 -4.41
N ARG A 20 17.16 15.29 -4.78
CA ARG A 20 18.42 16.07 -4.71
C ARG A 20 18.51 16.93 -3.45
N LYS A 21 17.37 17.23 -2.81
CA LYS A 21 17.26 17.99 -1.56
C LYS A 21 16.54 17.17 -0.51
N LEU A 22 16.76 17.50 0.76
CA LEU A 22 16.05 16.88 1.88
C LEU A 22 14.52 17.07 1.78
N SER A 23 14.07 18.22 1.27
CA SER A 23 12.65 18.47 0.97
C SER A 23 12.10 17.44 -0.02
N ASP A 24 12.85 17.14 -1.07
CA ASP A 24 12.44 16.20 -2.10
C ASP A 24 12.45 14.78 -1.53
N LEU A 25 13.42 14.45 -0.67
CA LEU A 25 13.50 13.16 0.01
C LEU A 25 12.27 12.92 0.89
N PHE A 26 11.90 13.93 1.69
CA PHE A 26 10.71 13.89 2.52
C PHE A 26 9.45 13.77 1.67
N SER A 27 9.28 14.62 0.64
CA SER A 27 8.11 14.60 -0.23
C SER A 27 7.95 13.27 -0.97
N SER A 28 9.03 12.67 -1.47
CA SER A 28 8.99 11.35 -2.10
C SER A 28 8.50 10.27 -1.12
N SER A 29 9.07 10.22 0.08
CA SER A 29 8.61 9.28 1.11
C SER A 29 7.15 9.52 1.50
N PHE A 30 6.74 10.79 1.64
CA PHE A 30 5.38 11.18 1.96
C PHE A 30 4.37 10.73 0.90
N ILE A 31 4.69 10.89 -0.39
CA ILE A 31 3.84 10.41 -1.49
C ILE A 31 3.61 8.90 -1.37
N LEU A 32 4.66 8.12 -1.12
CA LEU A 32 4.55 6.67 -0.99
C LEU A 32 3.67 6.27 0.20
N SER A 33 3.84 6.94 1.33
CA SER A 33 3.00 6.70 2.51
C SER A 33 1.55 7.10 2.27
N TYR A 34 1.32 8.25 1.63
CA TYR A 34 -0.01 8.69 1.25
C TYR A 34 -0.73 7.66 0.35
N LEU A 35 -0.04 7.11 -0.66
CA LEU A 35 -0.62 6.07 -1.52
C LEU A 35 -1.13 4.87 -0.71
N THR A 36 -0.33 4.33 0.21
CA THR A 36 -0.76 3.23 1.08
C THR A 36 -1.86 3.64 2.05
N GLU A 37 -1.77 4.84 2.64
CA GLU A 37 -2.77 5.35 3.56
C GLU A 37 -4.16 5.36 2.91
N ARG A 38 -4.26 5.79 1.65
CA ARG A 38 -5.53 5.81 0.90
C ARG A 38 -6.12 4.41 0.73
N LEU A 39 -5.28 3.38 0.55
CA LEU A 39 -5.74 1.98 0.48
C LEU A 39 -6.26 1.50 1.84
N VAL A 40 -5.54 1.79 2.92
CA VAL A 40 -5.96 1.45 4.30
C VAL A 40 -7.30 2.10 4.63
N LYS A 41 -7.44 3.41 4.36
CA LYS A 41 -8.68 4.16 4.59
C LYS A 41 -9.86 3.60 3.80
N GLU A 42 -9.65 3.17 2.55
CA GLU A 42 -10.71 2.50 1.78
C GLU A 42 -11.17 1.22 2.48
N ILE A 43 -10.23 0.36 2.89
CA ILE A 43 -10.54 -0.92 3.54
C ILE A 43 -11.32 -0.71 4.83
N GLU A 44 -10.85 0.20 5.68
CA GLU A 44 -11.47 0.51 6.98
C GLU A 44 -12.86 1.16 6.79
N SER A 45 -12.97 2.20 5.95
CA SER A 45 -14.22 2.95 5.78
C SER A 45 -15.32 2.12 5.14
N GLN A 46 -14.97 1.24 4.20
CA GLN A 46 -15.91 0.36 3.50
C GLN A 46 -16.06 -1.00 4.20
N LYS A 47 -15.39 -1.22 5.33
CA LYS A 47 -15.40 -2.47 6.11
C LYS A 47 -15.10 -3.71 5.25
N LEU A 48 -14.10 -3.61 4.36
CA LEU A 48 -13.76 -4.66 3.39
C LEU A 48 -12.92 -5.79 4.00
N GLY A 49 -12.30 -5.53 5.15
CA GLY A 49 -11.44 -6.49 5.85
C GLY A 49 -10.75 -5.84 7.04
N GLU A 50 -9.95 -6.64 7.71
CA GLU A 50 -9.09 -6.26 8.83
C GLU A 50 -7.66 -6.05 8.31
N VAL A 51 -7.11 -4.86 8.51
CA VAL A 51 -5.71 -4.59 8.16
C VAL A 51 -4.81 -5.17 9.24
N ILE A 52 -4.05 -6.22 8.89
CA ILE A 52 -3.08 -6.88 9.79
C ILE A 52 -1.76 -6.13 9.82
N TYR A 53 -1.35 -5.57 8.67
CA TYR A 53 -0.15 -4.78 8.55
C TYR A 53 -0.33 -3.73 7.47
N PRO A 54 0.10 -2.49 7.68
CA PRO A 54 0.64 -1.94 8.92
C PRO A 54 -0.40 -1.79 10.04
N VAL A 55 0.02 -1.90 11.30
CA VAL A 55 -0.82 -1.59 12.48
C VAL A 55 -0.44 -0.21 12.98
N TYR A 56 -1.40 0.72 13.04
CA TYR A 56 -1.21 2.03 13.66
C TYR A 56 -2.04 2.13 14.92
N ASP A 57 -1.39 2.59 15.97
CA ASP A 57 -2.08 3.08 17.16
C ASP A 57 -2.97 4.26 16.75
N GLU A 58 -4.26 4.18 17.09
CA GLU A 58 -5.24 5.25 16.82
C GLU A 58 -4.81 6.59 17.40
N SER A 59 -4.01 6.59 18.48
CA SER A 59 -3.46 7.80 19.10
C SER A 59 -2.33 8.49 18.31
N LEU A 60 -1.75 7.82 17.32
CA LEU A 60 -0.64 8.32 16.48
C LEU A 60 -1.06 8.59 15.03
N ARG A 61 -2.32 8.33 14.66
CA ARG A 61 -2.82 8.47 13.29
C ARG A 61 -2.77 9.91 12.76
N ASP A 62 -2.84 10.90 13.64
CA ASP A 62 -2.81 12.33 13.26
C ASP A 62 -1.40 12.94 13.16
N THR A 63 -0.35 12.22 13.59
CA THR A 63 1.02 12.77 13.65
C THR A 63 1.96 12.26 12.57
N ASP A 64 1.74 11.05 12.03
CA ASP A 64 2.73 10.34 11.20
C ASP A 64 2.21 9.95 9.80
N LEU A 65 1.83 10.94 8.98
CA LEU A 65 1.47 10.72 7.57
C LEU A 65 2.58 10.04 6.73
N ALA A 66 3.83 10.07 7.17
CA ALA A 66 4.97 9.39 6.52
C ALA A 66 5.27 7.97 7.08
N GLY A 67 4.41 7.45 7.95
CA GLY A 67 4.59 6.14 8.58
C GLY A 67 4.18 4.95 7.71
N TYR A 68 3.49 5.18 6.59
CA TYR A 68 2.93 4.09 5.79
C TYR A 68 3.95 3.40 4.89
N PRO A 69 4.20 2.08 5.07
CA PRO A 69 5.09 1.30 4.22
C PRO A 69 4.43 1.02 2.88
N ASN A 70 5.20 0.52 1.90
CA ASN A 70 4.67 0.12 0.59
C ASN A 70 4.09 -1.32 0.57
N ARG A 71 3.74 -1.86 1.73
CA ARG A 71 3.22 -3.22 1.88
C ARG A 71 2.03 -3.21 2.81
N LEU A 72 0.99 -3.91 2.39
CA LEU A 72 -0.29 -4.00 3.07
C LEU A 72 -0.70 -5.48 3.16
N VAL A 73 -1.10 -5.93 4.33
CA VAL A 73 -1.62 -7.26 4.61
C VAL A 73 -3.01 -7.13 5.18
N VAL A 74 -3.98 -7.79 4.56
CA VAL A 74 -5.40 -7.67 4.89
C VAL A 74 -5.99 -9.06 5.06
N LYS A 75 -6.71 -9.26 6.15
CA LYS A 75 -7.61 -10.41 6.31
C LYS A 75 -8.99 -10.02 5.85
N THR A 76 -9.56 -10.76 4.91
CA THR A 76 -10.83 -10.42 4.28
C THR A 76 -11.58 -11.68 3.89
N GLU A 77 -12.88 -11.60 3.63
CA GLU A 77 -13.68 -12.72 3.14
C GLU A 77 -13.63 -12.87 1.62
N LYS A 78 -13.20 -11.82 0.91
CA LYS A 78 -13.25 -11.73 -0.56
C LYS A 78 -11.88 -11.37 -1.12
N ASP A 79 -11.64 -11.73 -2.37
CA ASP A 79 -10.48 -11.19 -3.08
C ASP A 79 -10.74 -9.70 -3.40
N LEU A 80 -9.84 -8.82 -2.96
CA LEU A 80 -9.92 -7.39 -3.18
C LEU A 80 -8.83 -6.89 -4.14
N CYS A 81 -8.07 -7.78 -4.77
CA CYS A 81 -6.87 -7.40 -5.50
C CYS A 81 -7.13 -6.41 -6.63
N ASP A 82 -8.12 -6.65 -7.48
CA ASP A 82 -8.45 -5.74 -8.59
C ASP A 82 -8.93 -4.39 -8.06
N ARG A 83 -9.80 -4.40 -7.04
CA ARG A 83 -10.28 -3.17 -6.38
C ARG A 83 -9.14 -2.33 -5.81
N LEU A 84 -8.17 -2.94 -5.15
CA LEU A 84 -7.03 -2.22 -4.55
C LEU A 84 -6.07 -1.69 -5.62
N LYS A 85 -5.86 -2.44 -6.71
CA LYS A 85 -5.05 -1.98 -7.85
C LYS A 85 -5.71 -0.78 -8.54
N GLU A 86 -7.00 -0.86 -8.84
CA GLU A 86 -7.77 0.23 -9.44
C GLU A 86 -7.78 1.48 -8.55
N LEU A 87 -7.97 1.31 -7.24
CA LEU A 87 -7.88 2.42 -6.29
C LEU A 87 -6.47 3.04 -6.27
N PHE A 88 -5.42 2.21 -6.24
CA PHE A 88 -4.04 2.70 -6.25
C PHE A 88 -3.74 3.53 -7.49
N GLU A 89 -4.11 3.02 -8.67
CA GLU A 89 -3.96 3.71 -9.95
C GLU A 89 -4.71 5.04 -9.95
N ARG A 90 -5.98 5.05 -9.53
CA ARG A 90 -6.77 6.27 -9.41
C ARG A 90 -6.14 7.31 -8.49
N VAL A 91 -5.66 6.91 -7.31
CA VAL A 91 -5.04 7.86 -6.35
C VAL A 91 -3.74 8.44 -6.94
N TRP A 92 -2.96 7.64 -7.66
CA TRP A 92 -1.76 8.12 -8.34
C TRP A 92 -2.08 9.10 -9.46
N GLU A 93 -3.11 8.81 -10.27
CA GLU A 93 -3.59 9.70 -11.33
C GLU A 93 -4.10 11.02 -10.76
N GLU A 94 -4.86 11.00 -9.67
CA GLU A 94 -5.33 12.21 -8.98
C GLU A 94 -4.16 13.09 -8.51
N LEU A 95 -3.10 12.49 -7.93
CA LEU A 95 -1.88 13.23 -7.56
C LEU A 95 -1.19 13.85 -8.78
N CYS A 96 -1.12 13.12 -9.88
CA CYS A 96 -0.53 13.60 -11.13
C CYS A 96 -1.32 14.78 -11.71
N GLU A 97 -2.65 14.72 -11.72
CA GLU A 97 -3.51 15.81 -12.19
C GLU A 97 -3.40 17.04 -11.29
N HIS A 98 -3.31 16.87 -9.97
CA HIS A 98 -3.02 17.98 -9.06
C HIS A 98 -1.67 18.63 -9.36
N ALA A 99 -0.63 17.85 -9.67
CA ALA A 99 0.67 18.38 -10.07
C ALA A 99 0.60 19.14 -11.41
N VAL A 100 -0.10 18.59 -12.41
CA VAL A 100 -0.36 19.25 -13.71
C VAL A 100 -1.02 20.61 -13.49
N PHE A 101 -2.07 20.65 -12.67
CA PHE A 101 -2.79 21.89 -12.36
C PHE A 101 -1.90 22.90 -11.62
N ALA A 102 -1.23 22.47 -10.55
CA ALA A 102 -0.40 23.34 -9.72
C ALA A 102 0.80 23.95 -10.48
N LEU A 103 1.35 23.19 -11.43
CA LEU A 103 2.46 23.64 -12.28
C LEU A 103 2.00 24.37 -13.55
N GLY A 104 0.69 24.42 -13.82
CA GLY A 104 0.13 25.05 -15.02
C GLY A 104 0.54 24.35 -16.32
N LEU A 105 0.81 23.04 -16.28
CA LEU A 105 1.28 22.30 -17.45
C LEU A 105 0.16 22.20 -18.50
N SER A 106 0.48 22.51 -19.75
CA SER A 106 -0.49 22.46 -20.85
C SER A 106 0.12 21.95 -22.15
N GLY A 107 -0.73 21.55 -23.09
CA GLY A 107 -0.33 21.09 -24.42
C GLY A 107 0.76 20.03 -24.38
N ARG A 108 1.94 20.36 -24.91
CA ARG A 108 3.06 19.42 -25.06
C ARG A 108 3.72 19.03 -23.73
N GLU A 109 3.75 19.94 -22.76
CA GLU A 109 4.37 19.72 -21.45
C GLU A 109 3.54 18.73 -20.63
N ARG A 110 2.21 18.90 -20.65
CA ARG A 110 1.26 17.95 -20.05
C ARG A 110 1.42 16.56 -20.66
N LEU A 111 1.40 16.45 -21.99
CA LEU A 111 1.57 15.17 -22.68
C LEU A 111 2.91 14.50 -22.35
N GLN A 112 3.98 15.28 -22.17
CA GLN A 112 5.27 14.73 -21.76
C GLN A 112 5.21 14.24 -20.31
N PHE A 113 4.63 15.02 -19.40
CA PHE A 113 4.47 14.64 -17.99
C PHE A 113 3.68 13.33 -17.86
N GLU A 114 2.52 13.24 -18.50
CA GLU A 114 1.66 12.04 -18.50
C GLU A 114 2.41 10.79 -18.99
N LYS A 115 3.29 10.92 -19.98
CA LYS A 115 4.13 9.80 -20.45
C LYS A 115 5.19 9.34 -19.45
N HIS A 116 5.67 10.23 -18.58
CA HIS A 116 6.69 9.90 -17.59
C HIS A 116 6.06 9.38 -16.29
N THR A 117 4.85 9.82 -15.96
CA THR A 117 4.14 9.41 -14.75
C THR A 117 3.21 8.22 -14.98
N GLY A 118 2.72 8.05 -16.22
CA GLY A 118 1.89 6.93 -16.62
C GLY A 118 2.62 5.60 -16.44
N GLY A 119 2.07 4.72 -15.62
CA GLY A 119 2.66 3.42 -15.31
C GLY A 119 3.99 3.49 -14.55
N TYR A 120 4.32 4.63 -13.92
CA TYR A 120 5.56 4.77 -13.14
C TYR A 120 5.62 3.76 -12.00
N PHE A 121 4.52 3.62 -11.27
CA PHE A 121 4.36 2.59 -10.25
C PHE A 121 3.62 1.39 -10.82
N GLN A 122 4.12 0.21 -10.51
CA GLN A 122 3.41 -1.05 -10.70
C GLN A 122 2.92 -1.55 -9.34
N SER A 123 1.62 -1.84 -9.27
CA SER A 123 0.99 -2.47 -8.12
C SER A 123 0.94 -4.00 -8.28
N PHE A 124 1.15 -4.70 -7.19
CA PHE A 124 1.12 -6.15 -7.09
C PHE A 124 0.16 -6.53 -5.97
N CYS A 125 -0.66 -7.53 -6.24
CA CYS A 125 -1.56 -8.08 -5.24
C CYS A 125 -1.67 -9.57 -5.39
N TYR A 126 -1.69 -10.26 -4.26
CA TYR A 126 -1.90 -11.69 -4.17
C TYR A 126 -2.89 -11.98 -3.05
N CYS A 127 -3.91 -12.79 -3.33
CA CYS A 127 -4.90 -13.22 -2.37
C CYS A 127 -4.86 -14.74 -2.25
N MET A 128 -4.77 -15.23 -1.01
CA MET A 128 -4.75 -16.66 -0.70
C MET A 128 -5.74 -16.98 0.41
N ASP A 129 -6.12 -18.24 0.55
CA ASP A 129 -6.93 -18.65 1.69
C ASP A 129 -6.14 -18.50 2.99
N TYR A 130 -6.81 -17.97 4.02
CA TYR A 130 -6.22 -17.80 5.34
C TYR A 130 -6.12 -19.17 6.01
N ILE A 131 -4.90 -19.49 6.45
CA ILE A 131 -4.60 -20.71 7.18
C ILE A 131 -4.22 -20.27 8.60
N GLY A 132 -4.97 -20.74 9.58
CA GLY A 132 -4.66 -20.51 10.99
C GLY A 132 -3.42 -21.27 11.44
N ARG A 133 -3.02 -21.08 12.71
CA ARG A 133 -1.85 -21.73 13.31
C ARG A 133 -1.88 -23.26 13.12
N GLU A 134 -2.98 -23.90 13.48
CA GLU A 134 -3.16 -25.36 13.36
C GLU A 134 -2.96 -25.85 11.92
N GLY A 135 -3.58 -25.18 10.94
CA GLY A 135 -3.42 -25.55 9.53
C GLY A 135 -2.00 -25.35 9.00
N TRP A 136 -1.25 -24.39 9.55
CA TRP A 136 0.17 -24.21 9.24
C TRP A 136 1.04 -25.28 9.90
N LEU A 137 0.75 -25.65 11.16
CA LEU A 137 1.43 -26.73 11.87
C LEU A 137 1.27 -28.06 11.13
N GLU A 138 0.04 -28.37 10.68
CA GLU A 138 -0.23 -29.55 9.85
C GLU A 138 0.57 -29.53 8.54
N ARG A 139 0.54 -28.41 7.80
CA ARG A 139 1.28 -28.27 6.53
C ARG A 139 2.80 -28.37 6.68
N MET A 140 3.33 -27.92 7.81
CA MET A 140 4.76 -27.98 8.11
C MET A 140 5.18 -29.32 8.74
N GLY A 141 4.23 -30.21 9.04
CA GLY A 141 4.51 -31.47 9.74
C GLY A 141 5.04 -31.27 11.16
N LEU A 142 4.65 -30.17 11.81
CA LEU A 142 5.04 -29.83 13.17
C LEU A 142 3.89 -30.18 14.12
N ASN A 143 4.19 -30.94 15.18
CA ASN A 143 3.26 -31.09 16.29
C ASN A 143 3.40 -29.90 17.24
N GLU A 144 2.31 -29.49 17.90
CA GLU A 144 2.39 -28.49 18.97
C GLU A 144 3.37 -29.00 20.04
N VAL A 145 4.52 -28.35 20.14
CA VAL A 145 5.36 -28.45 21.34
C VAL A 145 4.61 -27.63 22.36
N ALA A 146 4.10 -28.27 23.42
CA ALA A 146 3.53 -27.56 24.55
C ALA A 146 4.54 -26.50 24.99
N ASP A 147 4.12 -25.24 25.02
CA ASP A 147 4.94 -24.16 25.53
C ASP A 147 5.48 -24.59 26.90
N ALA A 148 6.80 -24.58 27.08
CA ALA A 148 7.38 -24.81 28.39
C ALA A 148 6.89 -23.68 29.29
N GLU A 149 5.96 -23.99 30.19
CA GLU A 149 5.57 -23.10 31.27
C GLU A 149 6.83 -22.80 32.11
N ASP A 150 7.30 -21.54 32.06
CA ASP A 150 8.25 -20.97 33.01
C ASP A 150 7.54 -20.59 34.33
#